data_AF-A0A1Y1BEB5-F1
#
_entry.id   AF-A0A1Y1BEB5-F1
#
_cell.length_a   1.000
_cell.length_b   1.000
_cell.length_c   1.000
_cell.angle_alpha   90.00
_cell.angle_beta   90.00
_cell.angle_gamma   90.00
#
_symmetry.space_group_name_H-M   'P 1'
#
loop_
_entity.id
_entity.type
_entity.pdbx_description
1 polymer ?
#
loop_
_entity_poly.entity_id
_entity_poly.type
_entity_poly.pdbx_seq_one_letter_code
_entity_poly.pdbx_strand_id
1 'polypeptide(L)'
;MKKLLLLLPVLCLSGQALAKVSYEDAIESNRPYHDANGAVHIPPDIKGLTDAEFDPDADSSTNDMGVWVKVSSTAIATTNGGSYSNILNPDSEGATCIKGEKGLILATKVHTVPCYGGINCATEVQFTGDGYKAECK
;
A
#
# COMPACT_ATOMS: atom_id res chain seq x y z
N MET A 1 45.90 51.07 -24.22
CA MET A 1 45.21 51.41 -22.95
C MET A 1 43.81 51.92 -23.30
N LYS A 2 42.75 51.11 -23.13
CA LYS A 2 41.31 51.49 -23.20
C LYS A 2 40.36 50.28 -23.08
N LYS A 3 40.79 49.07 -23.46
CA LYS A 3 39.95 47.85 -23.40
C LYS A 3 39.84 47.21 -22.00
N LEU A 4 40.80 47.45 -21.11
CA LEU A 4 40.78 46.87 -19.75
C LEU A 4 39.83 47.61 -18.79
N LEU A 5 39.54 48.89 -19.06
CA LEU A 5 38.69 49.75 -18.21
C LEU A 5 37.19 49.46 -18.35
N LEU A 6 36.78 48.72 -19.38
CA LEU A 6 35.37 48.36 -19.63
C LEU A 6 34.92 47.08 -18.91
N LEU A 7 35.83 46.33 -18.28
CA LEU A 7 35.52 45.09 -17.55
C LEU A 7 35.15 45.32 -16.08
N LEU A 8 35.50 46.47 -15.51
CA LEU A 8 35.24 46.80 -14.11
C LEU A 8 33.74 46.93 -13.76
N PRO A 9 32.88 47.59 -14.56
CA PRO A 9 31.47 47.73 -14.21
C PRO A 9 30.67 46.43 -14.39
N VAL A 10 31.14 45.50 -15.23
CA VAL A 10 30.47 44.19 -15.42
C VAL A 10 30.64 43.27 -14.21
N LEU A 11 31.76 43.37 -13.49
CA LEU A 11 31.96 42.60 -12.25
C LEU A 11 31.10 43.10 -11.08
N CYS A 12 30.80 44.40 -11.05
CA CYS A 12 30.00 45.03 -9.98
C CYS A 12 28.48 44.83 -10.13
N LEU A 13 28.01 44.23 -11.24
CA LEU A 13 26.60 43.89 -11.45
C LEU A 13 26.27 42.43 -11.09
N SER A 14 27.10 41.77 -10.28
CA SER A 14 26.78 40.47 -9.69
C SER A 14 25.59 40.64 -8.73
N GLY A 15 24.39 40.51 -9.29
CA GLY A 15 23.12 40.64 -8.58
C GLY A 15 23.13 39.74 -7.36
N GLN A 16 23.02 40.36 -6.18
CA GLN A 16 22.75 39.62 -4.96
C GLN A 16 21.35 39.04 -5.10
N ALA A 17 21.26 37.76 -5.46
CA ALA A 17 20.03 37.02 -5.34
C ALA A 17 19.70 36.91 -3.85
N LEU A 18 18.94 37.89 -3.34
CA LEU A 18 18.29 37.79 -2.04
C LEU A 18 17.20 36.74 -2.18
N ALA A 19 17.57 35.46 -2.07
CA ALA A 19 16.63 34.38 -1.95
C ALA A 19 15.86 34.60 -0.64
N LYS A 20 14.58 34.95 -0.75
CA LYS A 20 13.69 35.04 0.40
C LYS A 20 13.49 33.62 0.93
N VAL A 21 14.21 33.28 1.99
CA VAL A 21 14.02 32.02 2.73
C VAL A 21 12.60 32.05 3.28
N SER A 22 11.77 31.11 2.84
CA SER A 22 10.44 30.94 3.43
C SER A 22 10.58 30.31 4.82
N TYR A 23 9.55 30.44 5.67
CA TYR A 23 9.54 29.79 6.98
C TYR A 23 9.75 28.27 6.85
N GLU A 24 9.21 27.67 5.79
CA GLU A 24 9.33 26.24 5.55
C GLU A 24 10.73 25.83 5.09
N ASP A 25 11.41 26.66 4.29
CA ASP A 25 12.81 26.43 3.94
C ASP A 25 13.73 26.53 5.17
N ALA A 26 13.40 27.41 6.12
CA ALA A 26 14.14 27.53 7.38
C ALA A 26 13.93 26.31 8.28
N ILE A 27 12.72 25.74 8.33
CA ILE A 27 12.47 24.49 9.06
C ILE A 27 13.18 23.32 8.39
N GLU A 28 13.01 23.16 7.07
CA GLU A 28 13.59 22.04 6.34
C GLU A 28 15.13 22.06 6.38
N SER A 29 15.75 23.24 6.29
CA SER A 29 17.20 23.38 6.46
C SER A 29 17.70 23.11 7.88
N ASN A 30 16.83 23.25 8.89
CA ASN A 30 17.16 22.98 10.29
C ASN A 30 16.87 21.52 10.70
N ARG A 31 16.05 20.78 9.93
CA ARG A 31 15.70 19.38 10.22
C ARG A 31 16.94 18.47 10.40
N PRO A 32 17.98 18.53 9.55
CA PRO A 32 19.17 17.70 9.72
C PRO A 32 19.92 17.98 11.04
N TYR A 33 19.92 19.22 11.51
CA TYR A 33 20.54 19.59 12.79
C TYR A 33 19.69 19.16 13.98
N HIS A 34 18.36 19.26 13.85
CA HIS A 34 17.43 18.76 14.86
C HIS A 34 17.54 17.24 14.99
N ASP A 35 17.60 16.52 13.88
CA ASP A 35 17.74 15.06 13.87
C ASP A 35 19.12 14.61 14.36
N ALA A 36 20.19 15.30 13.98
CA ALA A 36 21.54 15.01 14.43
C ALA A 36 21.74 15.30 15.93
N ASN A 37 21.22 16.42 16.44
CA ASN A 37 21.26 16.71 17.88
C ASN A 37 20.31 15.79 18.67
N GLY A 38 19.17 15.45 18.08
CA GLY A 38 18.26 14.44 18.61
C GLY A 38 18.96 13.10 18.81
N ALA A 39 19.71 12.63 17.82
CA ALA A 39 20.46 11.37 17.91
C ALA A 39 21.59 11.36 18.96
N VAL A 40 22.15 12.52 19.31
CA VAL A 40 23.16 12.62 20.39
C VAL A 40 22.52 12.56 21.78
N HIS A 41 21.29 13.06 21.92
CA HIS A 41 20.58 13.11 23.20
C HIS A 41 19.53 12.01 23.39
N ILE A 42 19.15 11.33 22.30
CA ILE A 42 18.23 10.20 22.25
C ILE A 42 19.05 9.05 21.66
N PRO A 43 19.78 8.29 22.50
CA PRO A 43 20.49 7.12 22.01
C PRO A 43 19.49 6.15 21.36
N PRO A 44 19.88 5.45 20.27
CA PRO A 44 19.01 4.44 19.68
C PRO A 44 18.66 3.40 20.74
N ASP A 45 17.40 2.96 20.73
CA ASP A 45 16.92 1.97 21.70
C ASP A 45 17.79 0.71 21.64
N ILE A 46 18.41 0.38 22.77
CA ILE A 46 19.31 -0.78 22.91
C ILE A 46 18.56 -2.08 23.20
N LYS A 47 17.24 -1.99 23.36
CA LYS A 47 16.34 -3.11 23.65
C LYS A 47 14.99 -2.82 23.00
N GLY A 48 14.26 -3.87 22.63
CA GLY A 48 12.89 -3.74 22.14
C GLY A 48 11.92 -3.36 23.25
N LEU A 49 10.62 -3.43 22.93
CA LEU A 49 9.52 -3.25 23.86
C LEU A 49 9.79 -4.01 25.16
N THR A 50 9.74 -3.28 26.27
CA THR A 50 9.91 -3.84 27.61
C THR A 50 8.60 -4.44 28.11
N ASP A 51 8.64 -5.26 29.16
CA ASP A 51 7.42 -5.83 29.78
C ASP A 51 6.42 -4.75 30.27
N ALA A 52 6.86 -3.50 30.41
CA ALA A 52 6.00 -2.36 30.75
C ALA A 52 5.29 -1.72 29.54
N GLU A 53 5.81 -1.96 28.33
CA GLU A 53 5.22 -1.55 27.04
C GLU A 53 4.56 -2.75 26.32
N PHE A 54 4.92 -3.96 26.74
CA PHE A 54 4.21 -5.17 26.42
C PHE A 54 2.92 -5.17 27.23
N ASP A 55 1.82 -4.81 26.58
CA ASP A 55 0.49 -4.97 27.15
C ASP A 55 0.05 -6.43 26.91
N PRO A 56 0.05 -7.31 27.93
CA PRO A 56 -0.41 -8.69 27.79
C PRO A 56 -1.93 -8.77 27.53
N ASP A 57 -2.64 -7.68 27.79
CA ASP A 57 -4.07 -7.49 27.54
C ASP A 57 -4.32 -6.63 26.28
N ALA A 58 -3.26 -6.20 25.55
CA ALA A 58 -3.41 -5.67 24.19
C ALA A 58 -3.94 -6.83 23.37
N ASP A 59 -5.25 -6.84 23.20
CA ASP A 59 -5.89 -8.12 23.02
C ASP A 59 -5.42 -8.68 21.66
N SER A 60 -4.82 -9.87 21.72
CA SER A 60 -4.50 -10.60 20.49
C SER A 60 -5.79 -10.93 19.70
N SER A 61 -6.97 -10.64 20.26
CA SER A 61 -8.29 -10.60 19.63
C SER A 61 -8.61 -9.34 18.81
N THR A 62 -7.94 -8.21 19.02
CA THR A 62 -7.85 -7.00 18.16
C THR A 62 -6.70 -7.15 17.17
N ASN A 63 -6.19 -8.37 17.03
CA ASN A 63 -5.74 -8.80 15.73
C ASN A 63 -6.99 -8.84 14.83
N ASP A 64 -7.33 -7.66 14.33
CA ASP A 64 -8.37 -7.38 13.34
C ASP A 64 -8.09 -8.17 12.06
N MET A 65 -6.95 -8.85 11.95
CA MET A 65 -6.61 -9.71 10.84
C MET A 65 -7.17 -11.13 11.04
N GLY A 66 -7.78 -11.66 9.98
CA GLY A 66 -8.25 -13.03 9.84
C GLY A 66 -7.89 -13.58 8.46
N VAL A 67 -8.54 -14.68 8.07
CA VAL A 67 -8.42 -15.26 6.73
C VAL A 67 -9.78 -15.38 6.07
N TRP A 68 -9.81 -15.23 4.75
CA TRP A 68 -11.04 -15.40 3.99
C TRP A 68 -11.47 -16.87 3.99
N VAL A 69 -12.68 -17.11 4.47
CA VAL A 69 -13.30 -18.45 4.49
C VAL A 69 -14.61 -18.40 3.72
N LYS A 70 -14.79 -19.33 2.77
CA LYS A 70 -16.10 -19.54 2.13
C LYS A 70 -17.14 -19.95 3.16
N VAL A 71 -18.21 -19.18 3.27
CA VAL A 71 -19.35 -19.46 4.16
C VAL A 71 -20.53 -20.08 3.41
N SER A 72 -20.44 -20.17 2.08
CA SER A 72 -21.44 -20.79 1.21
C SER A 72 -20.77 -21.68 0.17
N SER A 73 -21.33 -22.86 -0.07
CA SER A 73 -20.97 -23.74 -1.20
C SER A 73 -21.75 -23.41 -2.48
N THR A 74 -22.76 -22.54 -2.40
CA THR A 74 -23.57 -22.11 -3.55
C THR A 74 -23.06 -20.76 -4.04
N ALA A 75 -22.72 -20.71 -5.34
CA ALA A 75 -22.36 -19.46 -6.00
C ALA A 75 -23.62 -18.62 -6.29
N ILE A 76 -23.49 -17.31 -6.16
CA ILE A 76 -24.53 -16.34 -6.51
C ILE A 76 -23.98 -15.35 -7.53
N ALA A 77 -24.86 -14.80 -8.36
CA ALA A 77 -24.49 -13.73 -9.27
C ALA A 77 -23.88 -12.56 -8.50
N THR A 78 -22.78 -12.01 -9.01
CA THR A 78 -22.10 -10.84 -8.43
C THR A 78 -23.02 -9.62 -8.31
N THR A 79 -24.02 -9.52 -9.19
CA THR A 79 -25.07 -8.48 -9.14
C THR A 79 -26.04 -8.63 -7.95
N ASN A 80 -26.09 -9.80 -7.31
CA ASN A 80 -26.96 -10.13 -6.19
C ASN A 80 -26.20 -10.30 -4.87
N GLY A 81 -25.00 -9.72 -4.76
CA GLY A 81 -24.12 -9.90 -3.60
C GLY A 81 -24.66 -9.38 -2.26
N GLY A 82 -25.58 -8.41 -2.27
CA GLY A 82 -26.12 -7.82 -1.04
C GLY A 82 -24.99 -7.30 -0.14
N SER A 83 -24.95 -7.78 1.12
CA SER A 83 -23.88 -7.45 2.08
C SER A 83 -22.50 -8.01 1.74
N TYR A 84 -22.36 -8.82 0.68
CA TYR A 84 -21.11 -9.42 0.20
C TYR A 84 -20.60 -8.73 -1.08
N SER A 85 -20.71 -7.41 -1.15
CA SER A 85 -20.42 -6.62 -2.36
C SER A 85 -18.92 -6.52 -2.70
N ASN A 86 -18.03 -6.88 -1.77
CA ASN A 86 -16.59 -6.87 -2.03
C ASN A 86 -16.23 -8.04 -2.95
N ILE A 87 -15.73 -7.76 -4.15
CA ILE A 87 -15.37 -8.80 -5.12
C ILE A 87 -13.93 -9.23 -4.88
N LEU A 88 -13.75 -10.50 -4.58
CA LEU A 88 -12.47 -11.10 -4.26
C LEU A 88 -12.03 -12.05 -5.37
N ASN A 89 -10.73 -12.13 -5.60
CA ASN A 89 -10.19 -13.06 -6.57
C ASN A 89 -10.38 -14.52 -6.10
N PRO A 90 -10.41 -15.50 -7.02
CA PRO A 90 -10.59 -16.91 -6.68
C PRO A 90 -9.54 -17.47 -5.72
N ASP A 91 -8.34 -16.90 -5.73
CA ASP A 91 -7.19 -17.25 -4.88
C ASP A 91 -7.22 -16.54 -3.51
N SER A 92 -8.25 -15.74 -3.23
CA SER A 92 -8.37 -15.02 -1.96
C SER A 92 -8.73 -15.95 -0.79
N GLU A 93 -9.18 -17.19 -1.03
CA GLU A 93 -9.43 -18.15 0.05
C GLU A 93 -8.15 -18.43 0.85
N GLY A 94 -8.21 -18.24 2.17
CA GLY A 94 -7.06 -18.37 3.05
C GLY A 94 -6.10 -17.16 3.04
N ALA A 95 -6.32 -16.15 2.19
CA ALA A 95 -5.57 -14.91 2.22
C ALA A 95 -5.96 -14.05 3.43
N THR A 96 -5.01 -13.27 3.93
CA THR A 96 -5.20 -12.40 5.10
C THR A 96 -6.16 -11.25 4.78
N CYS A 97 -7.06 -10.93 5.71
CA CYS A 97 -8.10 -9.91 5.57
C CYS A 97 -8.49 -9.33 6.92
N ILE A 98 -9.38 -8.33 6.95
CA ILE A 98 -9.91 -7.77 8.20
C ILE A 98 -11.13 -8.59 8.66
N LYS A 99 -11.09 -9.14 9.88
CA LYS A 99 -12.16 -9.95 10.48
C LYS A 99 -13.51 -9.26 10.40
N GLY A 100 -14.53 -10.04 10.07
CA GLY A 100 -15.89 -9.53 9.89
C GLY A 100 -16.16 -8.92 8.52
N GLU A 101 -15.14 -8.70 7.68
CA GLU A 101 -15.37 -8.34 6.28
C GLU A 101 -16.11 -9.45 5.54
N LYS A 102 -16.94 -9.03 4.59
CA LYS A 102 -17.79 -9.90 3.78
C LYS A 102 -17.50 -9.65 2.31
N GLY A 103 -17.32 -10.72 1.56
CA GLY A 103 -17.01 -10.64 0.14
C GLY A 103 -17.52 -11.82 -0.67
N LEU A 104 -17.39 -11.70 -1.98
CA LEU A 104 -17.70 -12.72 -2.97
C LEU A 104 -16.40 -13.16 -3.64
N ILE A 105 -15.95 -14.37 -3.33
CA ILE A 105 -14.83 -15.00 -4.03
C ILE A 105 -15.33 -15.46 -5.40
N LEU A 106 -14.81 -14.88 -6.47
CA LEU A 106 -15.25 -15.16 -7.84
C LEU A 106 -15.12 -16.64 -8.18
N ALA A 107 -16.17 -17.19 -8.79
CA ALA A 107 -16.14 -18.53 -9.33
C ALA A 107 -15.50 -18.51 -10.73
N THR A 108 -14.56 -19.44 -10.94
CA THR A 108 -13.94 -19.65 -12.24
C THR A 108 -14.57 -20.84 -12.96
N LYS A 109 -14.55 -20.78 -14.28
CA LYS A 109 -14.89 -21.91 -15.14
C LYS A 109 -13.72 -22.16 -16.06
N VAL A 110 -13.37 -23.43 -16.19
CA VAL A 110 -12.42 -23.90 -17.18
C VAL A 110 -13.16 -23.99 -18.50
N HIS A 111 -12.72 -23.22 -19.49
CA HIS A 111 -13.19 -23.31 -20.86
C HIS A 111 -12.13 -24.03 -21.69
N THR A 112 -12.56 -25.04 -22.44
CA THR A 112 -11.69 -25.80 -23.32
C THR A 112 -12.08 -25.49 -24.75
N VAL A 113 -11.14 -24.95 -25.52
CA VAL A 113 -11.37 -24.56 -26.91
C VAL A 113 -11.02 -25.74 -27.82
N PRO A 114 -12.01 -26.30 -28.55
CA PRO A 114 -11.75 -27.36 -29.52
C PRO A 114 -11.11 -26.79 -30.79
N CYS A 115 -10.08 -27.44 -31.30
CA CYS A 115 -9.55 -27.18 -32.63
C CYS A 115 -10.30 -28.00 -33.70
N TYR A 116 -10.18 -27.57 -34.96
CA TYR A 116 -10.53 -28.39 -36.12
C TYR A 116 -9.88 -29.78 -35.97
N GLY A 117 -10.71 -30.82 -35.85
CA GLY A 117 -10.26 -32.20 -35.61
C GLY A 117 -10.61 -32.79 -34.23
N GLY A 118 -11.26 -32.04 -33.34
CA GLY A 118 -11.80 -32.57 -32.07
C GLY A 118 -10.77 -32.74 -30.95
N ILE A 119 -9.53 -32.30 -31.16
CA ILE A 119 -8.50 -32.24 -30.13
C ILE A 119 -8.61 -30.89 -29.41
N ASN A 120 -8.61 -30.94 -28.07
CA ASN A 120 -8.58 -29.75 -27.22
C ASN A 120 -7.18 -29.13 -27.26
N CYS A 121 -7.05 -27.93 -27.82
CA CYS A 121 -5.74 -27.27 -28.01
C CYS A 121 -5.40 -26.25 -26.92
N ALA A 122 -6.42 -25.66 -26.29
CA ALA A 122 -6.24 -24.62 -25.29
C ALA A 122 -7.26 -24.80 -24.17
N THR A 123 -6.78 -24.58 -22.96
CA THR A 123 -7.61 -24.50 -21.76
C THR A 123 -7.40 -23.12 -21.17
N GLU A 124 -8.48 -22.37 -21.03
CA GLU A 124 -8.47 -21.05 -20.41
C GLU A 124 -9.35 -21.06 -19.15
N VAL A 125 -8.98 -20.25 -18.17
CA VAL A 125 -9.76 -20.06 -16.95
C VAL A 125 -10.43 -18.70 -17.04
N GLN A 126 -11.76 -18.68 -17.02
CA GLN A 126 -12.56 -17.47 -17.12
C GLN A 126 -13.41 -17.25 -15.88
N PHE A 127 -13.69 -15.99 -15.54
CA PHE A 127 -14.65 -15.65 -14.49
C PHE A 127 -16.08 -15.90 -14.97
N THR A 128 -16.91 -16.46 -14.11
CA THR A 128 -18.29 -16.84 -14.45
C THR A 128 -19.30 -15.70 -14.28
N GLY A 129 -18.91 -14.61 -13.64
CA GLY A 129 -19.86 -13.57 -13.18
C GLY A 129 -20.59 -13.94 -11.89
N ASP A 130 -20.34 -15.14 -11.37
CA ASP A 130 -20.84 -15.63 -10.08
C ASP A 130 -19.69 -15.68 -9.05
N GLY A 131 -20.04 -15.73 -7.76
CA GLY A 131 -19.08 -15.87 -6.67
C GLY A 131 -19.65 -16.58 -5.44
N TYR A 132 -18.76 -17.08 -4.59
CA TYR A 132 -19.09 -17.72 -3.33
C TYR A 132 -19.01 -16.71 -2.20
N LYS A 133 -20.04 -16.68 -1.34
CA LYS A 133 -20.02 -15.85 -0.13
C LYS A 133 -18.85 -16.28 0.75
N ALA A 134 -18.05 -15.31 1.14
CA ALA A 134 -16.92 -15.47 2.04
C ALA A 134 -16.97 -14.43 3.16
N GLU A 135 -16.50 -14.81 4.33
CA GLU A 135 -16.31 -13.92 5.46
C GLU A 135 -14.88 -14.06 5.96
N CYS A 136 -14.30 -12.95 6.40
CA CYS A 136 -13.00 -12.96 7.04
C CYS A 136 -13.14 -13.41 8.50
N LYS A 137 -12.46 -14.49 8.88
CA LYS A 137 -12.55 -15.12 10.21
C LYS A 137 -11.20 -15.20 10.90
#